data_AF-A0A7C9VTW8-F1
#
_entry.id   AF-A0A7C9VTW8-F1
#
_cell.length_a   1.000
_cell.length_b   1.000
_cell.length_c   1.000
_cell.angle_alpha   90.00
_cell.angle_beta   90.00
_cell.angle_gamma   90.00
#
_symmetry.space_group_name_H-M   'P 1'
#
loop_
_entity.id
_entity.type
_entity.pdbx_description
1 polymer ?
#
loop_
_entity_poly.entity_id
_entity_poly.type
_entity_poly.pdbx_seq_one_letter_code
_entity_poly.pdbx_strand_id
1 'polypeptide(L)'
;MRDRYFAVVNHFHPEVTDPFLLLREPAGSRRFERYDENRDWVPAGRQWSLGEPVGGEVLDRLLTSWTPRPSRIEHRYYAFLDDEGDPMRLAHLWNDANGVLAERTFVSDRWRVVGPCVFEGDRRVEIGAERARELEESVTHLNRTPADGRYRYWAVVDHVLQRVLRTWGGDDGTRCAEWSMGPGWHRVHVLGVAHHGSAWPITEERANELRRSFPAAATLFDCHQPS
;
A
#
# COMPACT_ATOMS: atom_id res chain seq x y z
N MET A 1 18.29 27.56 17.60
CA MET A 1 17.62 26.30 17.23
C MET A 1 18.70 25.31 16.80
N ARG A 2 18.56 24.03 17.15
CA ARG A 2 19.50 22.98 16.72
C ARG A 2 18.90 22.23 15.53
N ASP A 3 19.77 21.68 14.70
CA ASP A 3 19.39 20.71 13.67
C ASP A 3 18.62 19.55 14.31
N ARG A 4 17.63 19.02 13.60
CA ARG A 4 16.91 17.80 14.00
C ARG A 4 17.34 16.67 13.09
N TYR A 5 17.69 15.53 13.67
CA TYR A 5 18.16 14.38 12.93
C TYR A 5 17.13 13.27 12.99
N PHE A 6 17.01 12.49 11.93
CA PHE A 6 16.03 11.42 11.83
C PHE A 6 16.67 10.19 11.24
N ALA A 7 16.43 9.05 11.88
CA ALA A 7 16.79 7.75 11.38
C ALA A 7 15.55 7.16 10.69
N VAL A 8 15.59 7.08 9.36
CA VAL A 8 14.53 6.46 8.57
C VAL A 8 14.80 4.97 8.54
N VAL A 9 14.01 4.22 9.28
CA VAL A 9 13.99 2.75 9.23
C VAL A 9 12.98 2.27 8.20
N ASN A 10 13.19 1.07 7.68
CA ASN A 10 12.21 0.41 6.81
C ASN A 10 11.91 -0.98 7.37
N HIS A 11 10.99 -1.72 6.75
CA HIS A 11 10.64 -3.03 7.27
C HIS A 11 11.78 -4.05 7.23
N PHE A 12 12.68 -3.96 6.24
CA PHE A 12 13.81 -4.88 6.16
C PHE A 12 14.77 -4.70 7.33
N HIS A 13 14.88 -3.48 7.84
CA HIS A 13 15.77 -3.10 8.92
C HIS A 13 15.04 -2.10 9.83
N PRO A 14 14.18 -2.59 10.73
CA PRO A 14 13.33 -1.75 11.58
C PRO A 14 14.11 -1.10 12.73
N GLU A 15 15.36 -1.49 12.93
CA GLU A 15 16.20 -1.02 14.02
C GLU A 15 16.75 0.38 13.72
N VAL A 16 16.50 1.32 14.63
CA VAL A 16 16.99 2.70 14.54
C VAL A 16 18.52 2.78 14.53
N THR A 17 19.21 1.76 15.05
CA THR A 17 20.69 1.65 15.04
C THR A 17 21.26 1.17 13.72
N ASP A 18 20.43 0.65 12.82
CA ASP A 18 20.78 0.31 11.44
C ASP A 18 19.73 0.88 10.48
N PRO A 19 19.61 2.23 10.43
CA PRO A 19 18.58 2.86 9.64
C PRO A 19 18.91 2.75 8.16
N PHE A 20 17.85 2.77 7.37
CA PHE A 20 18.00 2.80 5.93
C PHE A 20 18.58 4.14 5.45
N LEU A 21 18.12 5.27 6.01
CA LEU A 21 18.55 6.62 5.63
C LEU A 21 18.70 7.49 6.88
N LEU A 22 19.74 8.31 6.91
CA LEU A 22 19.87 9.39 7.88
C LEU A 22 19.47 10.72 7.23
N LEU A 23 18.54 11.42 7.87
CA LEU A 23 18.09 12.74 7.46
C LEU A 23 18.44 13.78 8.53
N ARG A 24 18.66 15.02 8.11
CA ARG A 24 18.58 16.17 9.00
C ARG A 24 17.64 17.24 8.44
N GLU A 25 16.96 17.92 9.35
CA GLU A 25 16.28 19.18 9.14
C GLU A 25 17.15 20.28 9.75
N PRO A 26 17.88 21.07 8.93
CA PRO A 26 18.72 22.14 9.43
C PRO A 26 17.90 23.20 10.17
N ALA A 27 18.48 23.77 11.23
CA ALA A 27 17.83 24.85 11.98
C ALA A 27 17.42 26.02 11.06
N GLY A 28 16.13 26.33 11.00
CA GLY A 28 15.59 27.42 10.16
C GLY A 28 15.35 27.02 8.69
N SER A 29 15.54 25.75 8.32
CA SER A 29 15.19 25.20 7.01
C SER A 29 13.90 24.38 7.10
N ARG A 30 13.13 24.36 6.01
CA ARG A 30 12.00 23.42 5.81
C ARG A 30 12.36 22.25 4.90
N ARG A 31 13.63 22.17 4.48
CA ARG A 31 14.12 21.15 3.55
C ARG A 31 15.01 20.19 4.30
N PHE A 32 14.80 18.90 4.03
CA PHE A 32 15.64 17.84 4.55
C PHE A 32 16.90 17.68 3.71
N GLU A 33 17.98 17.33 4.39
CA GLU A 33 19.23 16.85 3.82
C GLU A 33 19.41 15.39 4.21
N ARG A 34 20.05 14.60 3.34
CA ARG A 34 20.39 13.20 3.58
C ARG A 34 21.89 13.05 3.78
N TYR A 35 22.27 12.12 4.65
CA TYR A 35 23.66 11.75 4.86
C TYR A 35 24.09 10.75 3.77
N ASP A 36 25.20 11.03 3.09
CA ASP A 36 25.69 10.24 1.96
C ASP A 36 26.93 9.40 2.29
N GLU A 37 27.46 8.72 1.28
CA GLU A 37 28.60 7.80 1.42
C GLU A 37 29.92 8.51 1.72
N ASN A 38 30.00 9.80 1.39
CA ASN A 38 31.15 10.66 1.66
C ASN A 38 31.08 11.28 3.06
N ARG A 39 30.09 10.90 3.87
CA ARG A 39 29.82 11.46 5.20
C ARG A 39 29.41 12.95 5.14
N ASP A 40 28.80 13.34 4.03
CA ASP A 40 28.30 14.70 3.79
C ASP A 40 26.77 14.77 3.82
N TRP A 41 26.26 15.97 4.09
CA TRP A 41 24.83 16.28 4.02
C TRP A 41 24.50 16.89 2.66
N VAL A 42 23.67 16.19 1.89
CA VAL A 42 23.25 16.64 0.54
C VAL A 42 21.73 16.81 0.49
N PRO A 43 21.18 17.66 -0.39
CA PRO A 43 19.74 17.83 -0.50
C PRO A 43 19.00 16.49 -0.70
N ALA A 44 17.97 16.23 0.10
CA ALA A 44 17.22 14.96 0.05
C ALA A 44 16.24 14.85 -1.14
N GLY A 45 16.06 15.93 -1.91
CA GLY A 45 15.25 15.94 -3.14
C GLY A 45 13.72 15.83 -2.95
N ARG A 46 13.23 15.53 -1.75
CA ARG A 46 11.80 15.38 -1.42
C ARG A 46 11.49 15.72 0.03
N GLN A 47 10.22 15.98 0.32
CA GLN A 47 9.71 16.12 1.69
C GLN A 47 9.35 14.75 2.28
N TRP A 48 9.44 14.64 3.61
CA TRP A 48 9.19 13.41 4.36
C TRP A 48 8.24 13.68 5.51
N SER A 49 7.36 12.71 5.78
CA SER A 49 6.64 12.63 7.06
C SER A 49 7.46 11.73 7.98
N LEU A 50 8.07 12.32 9.01
CA LEU A 50 9.01 11.64 9.89
C LEU A 50 8.43 11.52 11.30
N GLY A 51 8.85 10.49 12.02
CA GLY A 51 8.55 10.33 13.44
C GLY A 51 9.42 11.22 14.33
N GLU A 52 9.69 10.75 15.53
CA GLU A 52 10.52 11.48 16.49
C GLU A 52 11.98 11.61 16.03
N PRO A 53 12.63 12.76 16.28
CA PRO A 53 14.04 12.94 15.96
C PRO A 53 14.94 12.10 16.87
N VAL A 54 16.06 11.67 16.32
CA VAL A 54 17.12 10.93 17.02
C VAL A 54 18.17 11.90 17.54
N GLY A 55 18.69 11.64 18.74
CA GLY A 55 19.74 12.45 19.36
C GLY A 55 20.59 11.65 20.34
N GLY A 56 21.54 12.32 20.98
CA GLY A 56 22.44 11.72 21.98
C GLY A 56 23.31 10.60 21.39
N GLU A 57 23.62 9.60 22.22
CA GLU A 57 24.54 8.49 21.88
C GLU A 57 24.12 7.72 20.61
N VAL A 58 22.83 7.59 20.35
CA VAL A 58 22.32 6.92 19.14
C VAL A 58 22.72 7.70 17.89
N LEU A 59 22.53 9.02 17.91
CA LEU A 59 22.95 9.88 16.80
C LEU A 59 24.47 9.86 16.62
N ASP A 60 25.23 9.97 17.71
CA ASP A 60 26.70 9.95 17.66
C ASP A 60 27.23 8.65 17.06
N ARG A 61 26.63 7.51 17.44
CA ARG A 61 26.94 6.21 16.85
C ARG A 61 26.59 6.18 15.36
N LEU A 62 25.41 6.68 14.97
CA LEU A 62 24.99 6.69 13.58
C LEU A 62 25.94 7.53 12.71
N LEU A 63 26.27 8.76 13.13
CA LEU A 63 27.15 9.64 12.35
C LEU A 63 28.59 9.11 12.19
N THR A 64 29.05 8.25 13.12
CA THR A 64 30.41 7.70 13.09
C THR A 64 30.51 6.36 12.38
N SER A 65 29.49 5.52 12.51
CA SER A 65 29.53 4.11 12.09
C SER A 65 28.57 3.74 10.96
N TRP A 66 27.52 4.53 10.74
CA TRP A 66 26.58 4.25 9.67
C TRP A 66 27.22 4.52 8.31
N THR A 67 26.98 3.60 7.38
CA THR A 67 27.34 3.73 5.97
C THR A 67 26.06 3.55 5.15
N PRO A 68 25.78 4.42 4.16
CA PRO A 68 24.63 4.22 3.29
C PRO A 68 24.74 2.84 2.66
N ARG A 69 23.61 2.12 2.65
CA ARG A 69 23.56 0.84 1.99
C ARG A 69 23.84 1.07 0.50
N PRO A 70 24.66 0.22 -0.15
CA PRO A 70 24.77 0.27 -1.60
C PRO A 70 23.34 0.21 -2.17
N SER A 71 23.08 0.91 -3.27
CA SER A 71 21.80 0.89 -4.00
C SER A 71 21.41 -0.49 -4.56
N ARG A 72 22.05 -1.56 -4.06
CA ARG A 72 21.69 -2.96 -4.27
C ARG A 72 20.36 -3.19 -3.61
N ILE A 73 19.41 -3.28 -4.50
CA ILE A 73 17.99 -3.38 -4.27
C ILE A 73 17.74 -4.70 -3.52
N GLU A 74 17.52 -4.64 -2.20
CA GLU A 74 16.99 -5.78 -1.46
C GLU A 74 15.57 -6.02 -1.97
N HIS A 75 15.41 -7.08 -2.76
CA HIS A 75 14.14 -7.47 -3.34
C HIS A 75 13.49 -8.52 -2.46
N ARG A 76 12.29 -8.23 -1.95
CA ARG A 76 11.47 -9.22 -1.25
C ARG A 76 10.12 -9.36 -1.91
N TYR A 77 9.64 -10.60 -1.97
CA TYR A 77 8.35 -10.92 -2.55
C TYR A 77 7.46 -11.49 -1.45
N TYR A 78 6.18 -11.12 -1.50
CA TYR A 78 5.18 -11.58 -0.55
C TYR A 78 3.95 -12.04 -1.30
N ALA A 79 3.35 -13.14 -0.86
CA ALA A 79 2.00 -13.51 -1.21
C ALA A 79 1.05 -13.08 -0.11
N PHE A 80 -0.08 -12.48 -0.48
CA PHE A 80 -1.19 -12.27 0.43
C PHE A 80 -2.18 -13.39 0.20
N LEU A 81 -2.51 -14.07 1.29
CA LEU A 81 -3.33 -15.26 1.25
C LEU A 81 -4.74 -14.94 1.76
N ASP A 82 -5.76 -15.56 1.16
CA ASP A 82 -7.11 -15.58 1.72
C ASP A 82 -7.22 -16.55 2.91
N ASP A 83 -8.42 -16.73 3.45
CA ASP A 83 -8.72 -17.67 4.54
C ASP A 83 -8.42 -19.14 4.18
N GLU A 84 -8.40 -19.47 2.89
CA GLU A 84 -8.14 -20.81 2.37
C GLU A 84 -6.64 -21.04 2.09
N GLY A 85 -5.81 -19.99 2.23
CA GLY A 85 -4.38 -20.06 1.99
C GLY A 85 -3.97 -19.83 0.54
N ASP A 86 -4.91 -19.44 -0.32
CA ASP A 86 -4.65 -19.22 -1.74
C ASP A 86 -4.13 -17.79 -2.01
N PRO A 87 -3.27 -17.60 -3.02
CA PRO A 87 -2.65 -16.31 -3.30
C PRO A 87 -3.63 -15.36 -4.01
N MET A 88 -4.01 -14.30 -3.31
CA MET A 88 -4.91 -13.26 -3.82
C MET A 88 -4.17 -12.13 -4.55
N ARG A 89 -2.99 -11.76 -4.06
CA ARG A 89 -2.11 -10.74 -4.64
C ARG A 89 -0.65 -11.05 -4.30
N LEU A 90 0.27 -10.52 -5.10
CA LEU A 90 1.70 -10.53 -4.78
C LEU A 90 2.17 -9.10 -4.52
N ALA A 91 3.03 -8.89 -3.53
CA ALA A 91 3.79 -7.66 -3.41
C ALA A 91 5.26 -7.94 -3.70
N HIS A 92 5.90 -6.96 -4.31
CA HIS A 92 7.32 -6.90 -4.50
C HIS A 92 7.81 -5.59 -3.89
N LEU A 93 8.65 -5.72 -2.87
CA LEU A 93 9.21 -4.63 -2.12
C LEU A 93 10.68 -4.51 -2.42
N TRP A 94 11.12 -3.26 -2.61
CA TRP A 94 12.48 -2.99 -2.97
C TRP A 94 12.93 -1.60 -2.55
N ASN A 95 14.22 -1.41 -2.30
CA ASN A 95 14.77 -0.07 -2.08
C ASN A 95 15.01 0.59 -3.44
N ASP A 96 14.40 1.75 -3.70
CA ASP A 96 14.63 2.53 -4.92
C ASP A 96 16.04 3.18 -4.92
N ALA A 97 16.38 3.86 -6.02
CA ALA A 97 17.68 4.52 -6.18
C ALA A 97 17.97 5.63 -5.15
N ASN A 98 16.93 6.18 -4.52
CA ASN A 98 17.04 7.18 -3.45
C ASN A 98 17.04 6.53 -2.07
N GLY A 99 16.96 5.20 -2.03
CA GLY A 99 16.89 4.47 -0.79
C GLY A 99 15.53 4.61 -0.12
N VAL A 100 14.49 4.31 -0.87
CA VAL A 100 13.13 4.39 -0.36
C VAL A 100 12.49 3.05 -0.58
N LEU A 101 11.80 2.55 0.43
CA LEU A 101 10.97 1.36 0.26
C LEU A 101 9.87 1.68 -0.76
N ALA A 102 10.03 1.10 -1.94
CA ALA A 102 9.04 1.10 -2.99
C ALA A 102 8.32 -0.25 -2.99
N GLU A 103 7.04 -0.22 -3.32
CA GLU A 103 6.22 -1.41 -3.47
C GLU A 103 5.45 -1.35 -4.78
N ARG A 104 5.31 -2.53 -5.37
CA ARG A 104 4.43 -2.78 -6.49
C ARG A 104 3.70 -4.06 -6.18
N THR A 105 2.44 -4.09 -6.55
CA THR A 105 1.59 -5.26 -6.35
C THR A 105 1.23 -5.86 -7.70
N PHE A 106 1.29 -7.18 -7.79
CA PHE A 106 0.73 -7.92 -8.92
C PHE A 106 -0.74 -8.17 -8.63
N VAL A 107 -1.62 -7.58 -9.45
CA VAL A 107 -3.07 -7.74 -9.33
C VAL A 107 -3.64 -8.01 -10.72
N SER A 108 -4.46 -9.06 -10.82
CA SER A 108 -4.79 -9.76 -12.07
C SER A 108 -3.59 -10.13 -12.92
N ASP A 109 -3.08 -9.22 -13.71
CA ASP A 109 -2.36 -9.52 -14.95
C ASP A 109 -1.08 -8.71 -15.11
N ARG A 110 -0.81 -7.78 -14.18
CA ARG A 110 0.38 -6.93 -14.23
C ARG A 110 0.78 -6.40 -12.86
N TRP A 111 2.07 -6.14 -12.74
CA TRP A 111 2.64 -5.36 -11.65
C TRP A 111 2.26 -3.89 -11.77
N ARG A 112 1.71 -3.30 -10.69
CA ARG A 112 1.37 -1.88 -10.61
C ARG A 112 1.97 -1.30 -9.33
N VAL A 113 2.52 -0.08 -9.42
CA VAL A 113 2.92 0.68 -8.23
C VAL A 113 1.64 1.17 -7.56
N VAL A 114 1.41 0.76 -6.31
CA VAL A 114 0.21 1.12 -5.54
C VAL A 114 0.65 2.03 -4.41
N GLY A 115 0.82 3.32 -4.70
CA GLY A 115 1.05 4.36 -3.69
C GLY A 115 2.22 4.12 -2.74
N PRO A 116 2.32 4.88 -1.62
CA PRO A 116 3.27 4.58 -0.56
C PRO A 116 2.96 3.22 0.05
N CYS A 117 3.99 2.40 0.31
CA CYS A 117 3.92 1.12 1.01
C CYS A 117 2.89 1.13 2.16
N VAL A 118 1.67 0.62 1.92
CA VAL A 118 0.71 0.38 3.00
C VAL A 118 0.86 -1.07 3.39
N PHE A 119 1.59 -1.28 4.48
CA PHE A 119 1.75 -2.59 5.09
C PHE A 119 0.40 -3.06 5.69
N GLU A 120 -0.42 -3.69 4.86
CA GLU A 120 -1.70 -4.24 5.30
C GLU A 120 -1.56 -5.70 5.78
N GLY A 121 -1.55 -5.90 7.10
CA GLY A 121 -2.11 -7.09 7.76
C GLY A 121 -1.24 -8.35 7.92
N ASP A 122 -1.68 -9.20 8.85
CA ASP A 122 -0.98 -10.39 9.37
C ASP A 122 -0.95 -11.61 8.42
N ARG A 123 -1.56 -11.52 7.22
CA ARG A 123 -1.73 -12.66 6.28
C ARG A 123 -0.84 -12.60 5.04
N ARG A 124 0.39 -12.14 5.24
CA ARG A 124 1.41 -12.12 4.20
C ARG A 124 2.49 -13.14 4.50
N VAL A 125 2.89 -13.87 3.48
CA VAL A 125 3.98 -14.85 3.59
C VAL A 125 5.09 -14.41 2.65
N GLU A 126 6.31 -14.29 3.17
CA GLU A 126 7.49 -14.02 2.35
C GLU A 126 7.75 -15.24 1.47
N ILE A 127 7.95 -14.98 0.18
CA ILE A 127 8.19 -16.00 -0.85
C ILE A 127 9.42 -15.63 -1.68
N GLY A 128 10.01 -16.63 -2.34
CA GLY A 128 11.09 -16.39 -3.30
C GLY A 128 10.60 -15.74 -4.59
N ALA A 129 11.52 -15.10 -5.33
CA ALA A 129 11.23 -14.48 -6.61
C ALA A 129 10.72 -15.48 -7.67
N GLU A 130 11.25 -16.70 -7.67
CA GLU A 130 10.78 -17.78 -8.54
C GLU A 130 9.34 -18.17 -8.21
N ARG A 131 9.05 -18.40 -6.92
CA ARG A 131 7.70 -18.68 -6.46
C ARG A 131 6.72 -17.55 -6.79
N ALA A 132 7.15 -16.30 -6.69
CA ALA A 132 6.32 -15.17 -7.10
C ALA A 132 5.92 -15.27 -8.59
N ARG A 133 6.85 -15.61 -9.47
CA ARG A 133 6.57 -15.80 -10.91
C ARG A 133 5.61 -16.96 -11.17
N GLU A 134 5.79 -18.08 -10.49
CA GLU A 134 4.85 -19.22 -10.58
C GLU A 134 3.44 -18.83 -10.17
N LEU A 135 3.32 -17.98 -9.14
CA LEU A 135 2.04 -17.55 -8.62
C LEU A 135 1.38 -16.45 -9.45
N GLU A 136 2.08 -15.79 -10.39
CA GLU A 136 1.47 -14.78 -11.27
C GLU A 136 0.30 -15.36 -12.06
N GLU A 137 0.43 -16.58 -12.60
CA GLU A 137 -0.66 -17.24 -13.32
C GLU A 137 -1.82 -17.61 -12.41
N SER A 138 -1.53 -18.10 -11.19
CA SER A 138 -2.55 -18.43 -10.20
C SER A 138 -3.34 -17.19 -9.78
N VAL A 139 -2.64 -16.09 -9.45
CA VAL A 139 -3.25 -14.80 -9.14
C VAL A 139 -4.05 -14.28 -10.33
N THR A 140 -3.54 -14.41 -11.55
CA THR A 140 -4.27 -14.04 -12.77
C THR A 140 -5.57 -14.81 -12.89
N HIS A 141 -5.50 -16.13 -12.78
CA HIS A 141 -6.65 -17.02 -12.91
C HIS A 141 -7.71 -16.72 -11.84
N LEU A 142 -7.30 -16.65 -10.58
CA LEU A 142 -8.20 -16.41 -9.43
C LEU A 142 -8.86 -15.03 -9.47
N ASN A 143 -8.17 -14.02 -9.99
CA ASN A 143 -8.70 -12.65 -10.09
C ASN A 143 -9.42 -12.36 -11.42
N ARG A 144 -9.61 -13.35 -12.31
CA ARG A 144 -10.36 -13.12 -13.55
C ARG A 144 -11.80 -12.77 -13.21
N THR A 145 -12.30 -11.73 -13.87
CA THR A 145 -13.73 -11.41 -13.83
C THR A 145 -14.54 -12.58 -14.39
N PRO A 146 -15.74 -12.86 -13.86
CA PRO A 146 -16.61 -13.91 -14.38
C PRO A 146 -16.90 -13.70 -15.88
N ALA A 147 -16.69 -14.75 -16.68
CA ALA A 147 -16.90 -14.69 -18.13
C ALA A 147 -18.38 -14.50 -18.50
N ASP A 148 -19.28 -14.92 -17.62
CA ASP A 148 -20.73 -14.74 -17.74
C ASP A 148 -21.22 -13.37 -17.24
N GLY A 149 -20.31 -12.53 -16.73
CA GLY A 149 -20.63 -11.21 -16.20
C GLY A 149 -21.46 -11.23 -14.92
N ARG A 150 -21.62 -12.37 -14.24
CA ARG A 150 -22.44 -12.47 -13.02
C ARG A 150 -21.63 -12.04 -11.81
N TYR A 151 -22.08 -10.97 -11.15
CA TYR A 151 -21.51 -10.47 -9.90
C TYR A 151 -22.57 -10.48 -8.80
N ARG A 152 -22.12 -10.57 -7.55
CA ARG A 152 -22.93 -10.20 -6.38
C ARG A 152 -22.69 -8.73 -6.06
N TYR A 153 -23.74 -7.98 -5.73
CA TYR A 153 -23.64 -6.55 -5.48
C TYR A 153 -23.96 -6.20 -4.03
N TRP A 154 -23.24 -5.23 -3.49
CA TRP A 154 -23.37 -4.79 -2.11
C TRP A 154 -23.32 -3.26 -2.03
N ALA A 155 -24.18 -2.67 -1.21
CA ALA A 155 -24.06 -1.29 -0.77
C ALA A 155 -23.22 -1.26 0.50
N VAL A 156 -22.10 -0.54 0.50
CA VAL A 156 -21.31 -0.25 1.69
C VAL A 156 -21.65 1.17 2.12
N VAL A 157 -22.27 1.30 3.29
CA VAL A 157 -22.52 2.61 3.89
C VAL A 157 -21.48 2.78 4.98
N ASP A 158 -20.36 3.41 4.61
CA ASP A 158 -19.40 3.89 5.59
C ASP A 158 -19.81 5.31 6.03
N HIS A 159 -19.53 5.67 7.27
CA HIS A 159 -19.81 6.98 7.86
C HIS A 159 -19.16 8.15 7.10
N VAL A 160 -18.16 7.85 6.26
CA VAL A 160 -17.41 8.82 5.45
C VAL A 160 -17.78 8.75 3.97
N LEU A 161 -18.14 7.57 3.44
CA LEU A 161 -18.32 7.34 2.00
C LEU A 161 -19.39 6.27 1.73
N GLN A 162 -20.38 6.59 0.90
CA GLN A 162 -21.22 5.56 0.27
C GLN A 162 -20.43 4.90 -0.87
N ARG A 163 -20.44 3.57 -0.95
CA ARG A 163 -19.72 2.83 -2.00
C ARG A 163 -20.59 1.69 -2.48
N VAL A 164 -20.50 1.39 -3.77
CA VAL A 164 -21.08 0.16 -4.32
C VAL A 164 -19.95 -0.84 -4.52
N LEU A 165 -20.11 -2.04 -3.99
CA LEU A 165 -19.21 -3.15 -4.19
C LEU A 165 -19.85 -4.17 -5.14
N ARG A 166 -19.05 -4.76 -6.01
CA ARG A 166 -19.39 -6.01 -6.70
C ARG A 166 -18.33 -7.05 -6.38
N THR A 167 -18.76 -8.29 -6.15
CA THR A 167 -17.88 -9.38 -5.74
C THR A 167 -18.08 -10.62 -6.61
N TRP A 168 -17.04 -11.45 -6.70
CA TRP A 168 -17.04 -12.74 -7.39
C TRP A 168 -15.97 -13.68 -6.83
N GLY A 169 -16.01 -14.96 -7.22
CA GLY A 169 -15.04 -15.98 -6.79
C GLY A 169 -15.22 -16.44 -5.34
N GLY A 170 -14.75 -17.65 -5.02
CA GLY A 170 -15.09 -18.35 -3.76
C GLY A 170 -16.51 -18.90 -3.78
N ASP A 171 -16.83 -19.83 -2.88
CA ASP A 171 -18.15 -20.49 -2.81
C ASP A 171 -19.30 -19.50 -2.54
N ASP A 172 -18.99 -18.39 -1.87
CA ASP A 172 -19.89 -17.30 -1.55
C ASP A 172 -19.73 -16.08 -2.47
N GLY A 173 -18.89 -16.15 -3.50
CA GLY A 173 -18.68 -15.05 -4.42
C GLY A 173 -18.07 -13.80 -3.78
N THR A 174 -17.38 -13.88 -2.64
CA THR A 174 -16.78 -12.72 -1.94
C THR A 174 -15.26 -12.60 -2.07
N ARG A 175 -14.63 -13.57 -2.74
CA ARG A 175 -13.16 -13.68 -2.80
C ARG A 175 -12.49 -12.51 -3.48
N CYS A 176 -13.06 -12.03 -4.58
CA CYS A 176 -12.60 -10.89 -5.34
C CYS A 176 -13.64 -9.78 -5.29
N ALA A 177 -13.19 -8.52 -5.31
CA ALA A 177 -14.09 -7.38 -5.19
C ALA A 177 -13.65 -6.16 -6.00
N GLU A 178 -14.63 -5.43 -6.50
CA GLU A 178 -14.48 -4.12 -7.11
C GLU A 178 -15.44 -3.14 -6.46
N TRP A 179 -14.97 -1.95 -6.13
CA TRP A 179 -15.78 -0.86 -5.63
C TRP A 179 -15.96 0.22 -6.68
N SER A 180 -17.02 0.99 -6.52
CA SER A 180 -17.33 2.12 -7.36
C SER A 180 -17.82 3.29 -6.51
N MET A 181 -17.23 4.46 -6.77
CA MET A 181 -17.64 5.78 -6.29
C MET A 181 -18.02 6.66 -7.49
N GLY A 182 -18.53 6.08 -8.58
CA GLY A 182 -18.81 6.79 -9.83
C GLY A 182 -19.05 5.86 -11.03
N PRO A 183 -18.78 6.29 -12.28
CA PRO A 183 -19.01 5.43 -13.45
C PRO A 183 -17.95 4.33 -13.60
N GLY A 184 -16.76 4.48 -12.99
CA GLY A 184 -15.70 3.48 -13.03
C GLY A 184 -15.85 2.39 -11.96
N TRP A 185 -15.40 1.18 -12.29
CA TRP A 185 -15.10 0.14 -11.29
C TRP A 185 -13.61 0.16 -10.99
N HIS A 186 -13.28 0.12 -9.72
CA HIS A 186 -11.90 0.06 -9.24
C HIS A 186 -11.74 -1.25 -8.48
N ARG A 187 -10.61 -1.92 -8.63
CA ARG A 187 -10.37 -3.15 -7.87
C ARG A 187 -9.99 -2.80 -6.44
N VAL A 188 -10.55 -3.52 -5.48
CA VAL A 188 -10.25 -3.35 -4.04
C VAL A 188 -9.88 -4.67 -3.41
N HIS A 189 -8.99 -4.55 -2.43
CA HIS A 189 -8.66 -5.63 -1.53
C HIS A 189 -9.68 -5.60 -0.39
N VAL A 190 -10.70 -6.45 -0.48
CA VAL A 190 -11.69 -6.58 0.58
C VAL A 190 -11.33 -7.79 1.42
N LEU A 191 -10.43 -7.61 2.38
CA LEU A 191 -10.41 -8.45 3.57
C LEU A 191 -11.30 -7.75 4.60
N GLY A 192 -12.56 -8.18 4.71
CA GLY A 192 -13.41 -7.85 5.87
C GLY A 192 -14.61 -6.92 5.66
N VAL A 193 -14.77 -6.20 4.54
CA VAL A 193 -15.90 -5.25 4.40
C VAL A 193 -17.25 -5.96 4.31
N ALA A 194 -17.33 -7.15 3.69
CA ALA A 194 -18.56 -7.94 3.63
C ALA A 194 -18.86 -8.70 4.93
N HIS A 195 -17.83 -9.09 5.70
CA HIS A 195 -17.99 -9.94 6.88
C HIS A 195 -18.39 -9.19 8.16
N HIS A 196 -18.24 -7.87 8.22
CA HIS A 196 -18.47 -7.09 9.45
C HIS A 196 -19.79 -6.31 9.50
N GLY A 197 -20.77 -6.64 8.64
CA GLY A 197 -22.12 -6.05 8.70
C GLY A 197 -22.24 -4.60 8.21
N SER A 198 -21.16 -4.05 7.62
CA SER A 198 -21.13 -2.71 7.01
C SER A 198 -21.50 -2.70 5.52
N ALA A 199 -21.78 -3.88 4.95
CA ALA A 199 -22.21 -4.06 3.57
C ALA A 199 -23.56 -4.80 3.51
N TRP A 200 -24.51 -4.26 2.75
CA TRP A 200 -25.83 -4.86 2.53
C TRP A 200 -25.97 -5.36 1.10
N PRO A 201 -26.49 -6.59 0.88
CA PRO A 201 -26.71 -7.10 -0.47
C PRO A 201 -27.75 -6.24 -1.20
N ILE A 202 -27.48 -5.91 -2.46
CA ILE A 202 -28.37 -5.16 -3.34
C ILE A 202 -28.45 -5.83 -4.71
N THR A 203 -29.46 -5.46 -5.51
CA THR A 203 -29.55 -5.94 -6.90
C THR A 203 -28.60 -5.17 -7.82
N GLU A 204 -28.34 -5.72 -9.01
CA GLU A 204 -27.54 -5.07 -10.04
C GLU A 204 -28.17 -3.73 -10.50
N GLU A 205 -29.49 -3.69 -10.64
CA GLU A 205 -30.23 -2.47 -11.00
C GLU A 205 -29.97 -1.38 -9.96
N ARG A 206 -30.09 -1.73 -8.67
CA ARG A 206 -29.85 -0.79 -7.57
C ARG A 206 -28.39 -0.35 -7.49
N ALA A 207 -27.45 -1.25 -7.73
CA ALA A 207 -26.03 -0.94 -7.82
C ALA A 207 -25.74 0.08 -8.93
N ASN A 208 -26.34 -0.12 -10.10
CA ASN A 208 -26.18 0.79 -11.24
C ASN A 208 -26.85 2.15 -11.02
N GLU A 209 -28.00 2.20 -10.34
CA GLU A 209 -28.63 3.46 -9.92
C GLU A 209 -27.72 4.26 -8.98
N LEU A 210 -27.21 3.62 -7.92
CA LEU A 210 -26.35 4.26 -6.93
C LEU A 210 -25.04 4.79 -7.54
N ARG A 211 -24.46 4.04 -8.49
CA ARG A 211 -23.26 4.48 -9.22
C ARG A 211 -23.48 5.72 -10.07
N ARG A 212 -24.67 5.82 -10.69
CA ARG A 212 -25.05 6.99 -11.50
C ARG A 212 -25.39 8.20 -10.64
N SER A 213 -25.95 7.99 -9.45
CA SER A 213 -26.30 9.08 -8.53
C SER A 213 -25.11 9.60 -7.71
N PHE A 214 -23.98 8.88 -7.69
CA PHE A 214 -22.86 9.20 -6.80
C PHE A 214 -22.26 10.61 -6.97
N PRO A 215 -22.08 11.18 -8.18
CA PRO A 215 -21.62 12.56 -8.27
C PRO A 215 -22.55 13.57 -7.60
N ALA A 216 -23.86 13.28 -7.56
CA ALA A 216 -24.89 14.12 -6.93
C ALA A 216 -25.05 13.86 -5.42
N ALA A 217 -24.73 12.65 -4.95
CA ALA A 217 -24.75 12.32 -3.52
C ALA A 217 -23.50 12.81 -2.79
N ALA A 218 -22.31 12.70 -3.40
CA ALA A 218 -21.06 13.19 -2.80
C ALA A 218 -21.07 14.70 -2.55
N THR A 219 -21.78 15.47 -3.39
CA THR A 219 -22.00 16.92 -3.24
C THR A 219 -22.95 17.27 -2.09
N LEU A 220 -23.80 16.34 -1.64
CA LEU A 220 -24.71 16.54 -0.51
C LEU A 220 -24.06 16.24 0.85
N PHE A 221 -22.94 15.52 0.87
CA PHE A 221 -22.28 15.04 2.09
C PHE A 221 -20.84 15.55 2.27
N ASP A 222 -20.38 16.52 1.47
CA ASP A 222 -18.99 17.04 1.46
C ASP A 222 -17.91 15.93 1.40
N CYS A 223 -18.24 14.80 0.76
CA CYS A 223 -17.32 13.68 0.61
C CYS A 223 -16.37 13.96 -0.56
N HIS A 224 -15.20 14.53 -0.29
CA HIS A 224 -14.14 14.67 -1.29
C HIS A 224 -13.34 13.37 -1.44
N GLN A 225 -13.00 13.02 -2.69
CA GLN A 225 -12.01 11.96 -2.94
C GLN A 225 -10.69 12.35 -2.26
N PRO A 226 -10.06 11.44 -1.48
CA PRO A 226 -8.66 11.62 -1.13
C PRO A 226 -7.85 11.56 -2.43
N SER A 227 -7.15 12.66 -2.70
CA SER A 227 -6.21 12.85 -3.82
C SER A 227 -5.03 11.90 -3.75
#